data_AF-A0A1V4EEG1-F1
#
_entry.id   AF-A0A1V4EEG1-F1
#
_cell.length_a   1.000
_cell.length_b   1.000
_cell.length_c   1.000
_cell.angle_alpha   90.00
_cell.angle_beta   90.00
_cell.angle_gamma   90.00
#
_symmetry.space_group_name_H-M   'P 1'
#
loop_
_entity.id
_entity.type
_entity.pdbx_description
1 polymer ?
#
loop_
_entity_poly.entity_id
_entity_poly.type
_entity_poly.pdbx_seq_one_letter_code
_entity_poly.pdbx_strand_id
1 'polypeptide(L)'
;MAGRYQPLWPFADEEQVRDWQESYRSGGHQPWHLDAERTALSFTQGFLGFTDVDRVVKRTVTGADARVSVGIRGEGGGRPGIAAVIHLVRFGTGPDAPWEVVGTDDTTFSLTTPRYGAVVSSPVKVGGRITGVDESIRVRVRATGSTGPLGERCCVSAGGDDAPWSATVTFRAAPGRTLTLVASTGGHVAEVERFTVTGVRLAG
;
A
#
# COMPACT_ATOMS: atom_id res chain seq x y z
N MET A 1 -20.69 -2.62 0.78
CA MET A 1 -19.92 -2.11 -0.38
C MET A 1 -19.04 -3.22 -0.94
N ALA A 2 -19.63 -4.40 -1.18
CA ALA A 2 -18.92 -5.50 -1.85
C ALA A 2 -18.77 -5.12 -3.33
N GLY A 3 -17.54 -5.02 -3.84
CA GLY A 3 -17.28 -4.98 -5.29
C GLY A 3 -16.79 -3.67 -5.91
N ARG A 4 -16.62 -2.57 -5.16
CA ARG A 4 -16.03 -1.32 -5.73
C ARG A 4 -14.51 -1.25 -5.59
N TYR A 5 -13.96 -1.82 -4.53
CA TYR A 5 -12.53 -1.80 -4.23
C TYR A 5 -12.01 -3.22 -4.06
N GLN A 6 -10.80 -3.46 -4.57
CA GLN A 6 -9.97 -4.62 -4.31
C GLN A 6 -9.27 -4.46 -2.94
N PRO A 7 -9.67 -5.21 -1.89
CA PRO A 7 -9.01 -5.18 -0.59
C PRO A 7 -7.58 -5.69 -0.72
N LEU A 8 -6.62 -5.04 -0.05
CA LEU A 8 -5.19 -5.39 -0.11
C LEU A 8 -4.65 -5.87 1.22
N TRP A 9 -5.05 -5.23 2.31
CA TRP A 9 -4.60 -5.50 3.66
C TRP A 9 -5.51 -4.77 4.68
N PRO A 10 -5.87 -5.37 5.82
CA PRO A 10 -5.35 -6.65 6.32
C PRO A 10 -6.14 -7.88 5.90
N PHE A 11 -7.34 -7.72 5.34
CA PHE A 11 -8.22 -8.85 5.05
C PHE A 11 -8.19 -9.21 3.57
N ALA A 12 -8.12 -10.50 3.26
CA ALA A 12 -8.18 -10.98 1.88
C ALA A 12 -9.60 -10.92 1.30
N ASP A 13 -10.62 -11.06 2.15
CA ASP A 13 -12.02 -11.19 1.76
C ASP A 13 -12.97 -10.80 2.92
N GLU A 14 -14.27 -10.79 2.62
CA GLU A 14 -15.32 -10.46 3.60
C GLU A 14 -15.51 -11.54 4.67
N GLU A 15 -15.08 -12.78 4.42
CA GLU A 15 -15.16 -13.85 5.41
C GLU A 15 -14.22 -13.57 6.57
N GLN A 16 -12.96 -13.25 6.26
CA GLN A 16 -11.98 -12.86 7.28
C GLN A 16 -12.42 -11.62 8.07
N VAL A 17 -13.13 -10.67 7.42
CA VAL A 17 -13.72 -9.53 8.13
C VAL A 17 -14.79 -9.97 9.12
N ARG A 18 -15.71 -10.86 8.72
CA ARG A 18 -16.76 -11.35 9.62
C ARG A 18 -16.17 -12.09 10.81
N ASP A 19 -15.21 -12.98 10.55
CA ASP A 19 -14.51 -13.74 11.59
C ASP A 19 -13.83 -12.80 12.59
N TRP A 20 -13.17 -11.75 12.08
CA TRP A 20 -12.56 -10.73 12.94
C TRP A 20 -13.59 -9.95 13.74
N GLN A 21 -14.72 -9.54 13.14
CA GLN A 21 -15.78 -8.82 13.83
C GLN A 21 -16.42 -9.66 14.95
N GLU A 22 -16.66 -10.95 14.72
CA GLU A 22 -17.18 -11.87 15.72
C GLU A 22 -16.19 -12.06 16.88
N SER A 23 -14.90 -12.22 16.56
CA SER A 23 -13.84 -12.27 17.56
C SER A 23 -13.78 -10.96 18.37
N TYR A 24 -13.79 -9.81 17.71
CA TYR A 24 -13.73 -8.50 18.36
C TYR A 24 -14.87 -8.28 19.35
N ARG A 25 -16.12 -8.61 18.97
CA ARG A 25 -17.29 -8.45 19.85
C ARG A 25 -17.29 -9.40 21.05
N SER A 26 -16.61 -10.54 20.94
CA SER A 26 -16.48 -11.51 22.04
C SER A 26 -15.27 -11.25 22.97
N GLY A 27 -14.62 -10.09 22.83
CA GLY A 27 -13.47 -9.68 23.65
C GLY A 27 -12.11 -9.86 22.97
N GLY A 28 -12.10 -10.05 21.65
CA GLY A 28 -10.91 -10.18 20.82
C GLY A 28 -10.02 -8.94 20.83
N HIS A 29 -8.72 -9.18 20.65
CA HIS A 29 -7.68 -8.15 20.70
C HIS A 29 -7.21 -7.85 19.27
N GLN A 30 -7.47 -6.64 18.77
CA GLN A 30 -6.79 -5.91 17.68
C GLN A 30 -7.63 -4.65 17.34
N PRO A 31 -7.89 -3.75 18.31
CA PRO A 31 -8.76 -2.58 18.10
C PRO A 31 -8.23 -1.61 17.02
N TRP A 32 -6.96 -1.76 16.63
CA TRP A 32 -6.35 -0.95 15.59
C TRP A 32 -7.04 -1.10 14.23
N HIS A 33 -7.73 -2.21 13.92
CA HIS A 33 -8.49 -2.33 12.68
C HIS A 33 -9.61 -1.28 12.55
N LEU A 34 -10.09 -0.70 13.67
CA LEU A 34 -11.09 0.37 13.65
C LEU A 34 -10.49 1.79 13.58
N ASP A 35 -9.16 1.90 13.66
CA ASP A 35 -8.38 3.13 13.62
C ASP A 35 -7.61 3.24 12.30
N ALA A 36 -8.02 4.17 11.43
CA ALA A 36 -7.44 4.33 10.10
C ALA A 36 -5.92 4.64 10.15
N GLU A 37 -5.46 5.37 11.16
CA GLU A 37 -4.05 5.76 11.30
C GLU A 37 -3.19 4.56 11.69
N ARG A 38 -3.66 3.80 12.69
CA ARG A 38 -2.95 2.60 13.13
C ARG A 38 -2.94 1.53 12.04
N THR A 39 -4.03 1.36 11.30
CA THR A 39 -4.07 0.46 10.13
C THR A 39 -3.07 0.91 9.07
N ALA A 40 -3.03 2.21 8.72
CA ALA A 40 -2.09 2.74 7.75
C ALA A 40 -0.62 2.52 8.16
N LEU A 41 -0.25 2.82 9.42
CA LEU A 41 1.11 2.59 9.91
C LEU A 41 1.46 1.10 10.00
N SER A 42 0.51 0.25 10.39
CA SER A 42 0.71 -1.21 10.44
C SER A 42 0.92 -1.81 9.05
N PHE A 43 0.19 -1.32 8.05
CA PHE A 43 0.43 -1.65 6.65
C PHE A 43 1.83 -1.22 6.20
N THR A 44 2.22 0.03 6.47
CA THR A 44 3.52 0.55 6.05
C THR A 44 4.70 -0.15 6.72
N GLN A 45 4.70 -0.27 8.04
CA GLN A 45 5.84 -0.82 8.76
C GLN A 45 5.82 -2.35 8.81
N GLY A 46 4.65 -2.95 9.07
CA GLY A 46 4.50 -4.39 9.22
C GLY A 46 4.41 -5.12 7.87
N PHE A 47 3.48 -4.70 7.01
CA PHE A 47 3.24 -5.39 5.75
C PHE A 47 4.26 -5.03 4.65
N LEU A 48 4.58 -3.74 4.48
CA LEU A 48 5.57 -3.32 3.47
C LEU A 48 7.02 -3.44 3.97
N GLY A 49 7.24 -3.28 5.28
CA GLY A 49 8.57 -3.30 5.90
C GLY A 49 9.26 -1.93 5.91
N PHE A 50 8.54 -0.83 5.71
CA PHE A 50 9.09 0.52 5.63
C PHE A 50 9.15 1.15 7.02
N THR A 51 10.12 0.73 7.84
CA THR A 51 10.20 1.08 9.27
C THR A 51 10.50 2.55 9.53
N ASP A 52 11.17 3.24 8.61
CA ASP A 52 11.48 4.67 8.75
C ASP A 52 10.24 5.57 8.57
N VAL A 53 9.21 5.06 7.89
CA VAL A 53 7.92 5.74 7.71
C VAL A 53 7.06 5.48 8.95
N ASP A 54 7.34 6.24 10.00
CA ASP A 54 6.94 5.93 11.37
C ASP A 54 5.76 6.75 11.93
N ARG A 55 5.23 7.71 11.15
CA ARG A 55 4.22 8.67 11.64
C ARG A 55 3.13 8.99 10.63
N VAL A 56 1.99 9.40 11.19
CA VAL A 56 0.93 10.07 10.43
C VAL A 56 1.21 11.57 10.42
N VAL A 57 1.18 12.16 9.22
CA VAL A 57 1.35 13.60 8.98
C VAL A 57 0.00 14.30 8.85
N LYS A 58 -0.97 13.63 8.21
CA LYS A 58 -2.31 14.17 7.97
C LYS A 58 -3.33 13.04 7.86
N ARG A 59 -4.55 13.29 8.33
CA ARG A 59 -5.71 12.39 8.20
C ARG A 59 -6.92 13.15 7.65
N THR A 60 -7.65 12.52 6.74
CA THR A 60 -9.01 12.92 6.35
C THR A 60 -9.91 11.70 6.34
N VAL A 61 -11.09 11.77 6.96
CA VAL A 61 -12.09 10.68 6.97
C VAL A 61 -13.43 11.25 6.53
N THR A 62 -14.04 10.61 5.53
CA THR A 62 -15.33 11.01 4.97
C THR A 62 -16.20 9.78 4.80
N GLY A 63 -17.15 9.56 5.72
CA GLY A 63 -17.99 8.36 5.72
C GLY A 63 -17.16 7.08 5.82
N ALA A 64 -17.22 6.25 4.78
CA ALA A 64 -16.51 4.98 4.70
C ALA A 64 -15.13 5.08 4.04
N ASP A 65 -14.65 6.28 3.75
CA ASP A 65 -13.39 6.53 3.07
C ASP A 65 -12.43 7.30 3.98
N ALA A 66 -11.15 6.93 3.95
CA ALA A 66 -10.09 7.62 4.67
C ALA A 66 -8.83 7.80 3.81
N ARG A 67 -8.19 8.98 3.95
CA ARG A 67 -6.87 9.28 3.39
C ARG A 67 -5.93 9.58 4.55
N VAL A 68 -4.87 8.79 4.65
CA VAL A 68 -3.86 8.93 5.72
C VAL A 68 -2.51 9.18 5.07
N SER A 69 -1.98 10.38 5.24
CA SER A 69 -0.62 10.73 4.83
C SER A 69 0.35 10.19 5.86
N VAL A 70 1.20 9.23 5.47
CA VAL A 70 2.29 8.70 6.28
C VAL A 70 3.61 9.31 5.84
N GLY A 71 4.56 9.43 6.77
CA GLY A 71 5.79 10.16 6.50
C GLY A 71 6.96 9.78 7.38
N ILE A 72 8.07 10.47 7.13
CA ILE A 72 9.33 10.35 7.87
C ILE A 72 9.57 11.61 8.70
N ARG A 73 10.49 11.54 9.67
CA ARG A 73 10.93 12.72 10.42
C ARG A 73 11.56 13.75 9.46
N GLY A 74 11.22 15.03 9.64
CA GLY A 74 11.91 16.10 8.91
C GLY A 74 13.34 16.27 9.43
N GLU A 75 14.27 16.60 8.54
CA GLU A 75 15.66 16.90 8.91
C GLU A 75 15.74 18.06 9.91
N GLY A 76 16.63 17.96 10.89
CA GLY A 76 16.85 19.02 11.88
C GLY A 76 15.63 19.42 12.72
N GLY A 77 14.60 18.58 12.79
CA GLY A 77 13.32 18.93 13.44
C GLY A 77 12.36 19.74 12.56
N GLY A 78 12.64 19.84 11.25
CA GLY A 78 11.78 20.46 10.26
C GLY A 78 10.47 19.70 10.03
N ARG A 79 9.66 20.20 9.08
CA ARG A 79 8.37 19.58 8.74
C ARG A 79 8.57 18.13 8.27
N PRO A 80 7.73 17.18 8.72
CA PRO A 80 7.76 15.81 8.21
C PRO A 80 7.63 15.75 6.69
N GLY A 81 8.43 14.90 6.05
CA GLY A 81 8.24 14.54 4.64
C GLY A 81 7.10 13.54 4.50
N ILE A 82 6.21 13.74 3.52
CA ILE A 82 5.13 12.80 3.21
C ILE A 82 5.67 11.73 2.26
N ALA A 83 5.61 10.48 2.68
CA ALA A 83 6.06 9.34 1.87
C ALA A 83 4.96 8.79 0.97
N ALA A 84 3.73 8.74 1.46
CA ALA A 84 2.56 8.33 0.68
C ALA A 84 1.27 8.85 1.32
N VAL A 85 0.21 8.91 0.52
CA VAL A 85 -1.17 9.09 1.01
C VAL A 85 -1.90 7.76 0.83
N ILE A 86 -2.13 7.04 1.92
CA ILE A 86 -2.80 5.73 1.89
C ILE A 86 -4.31 5.95 1.82
N HIS A 87 -4.95 5.30 0.85
CA HIS A 87 -6.41 5.23 0.74
C HIS A 87 -6.91 3.98 1.46
N LEU A 88 -7.77 4.20 2.47
CA LEU A 88 -8.46 3.15 3.19
C LEU A 88 -9.97 3.28 3.01
N VAL A 89 -10.66 2.15 3.05
CA VAL A 89 -12.13 2.08 3.08
C VAL A 89 -12.62 1.21 4.22
N ARG A 90 -13.84 1.45 4.70
CA ARG A 90 -14.52 0.51 5.60
C ARG A 90 -14.92 -0.73 4.81
N PHE A 91 -14.48 -1.91 5.26
CA PHE A 91 -14.76 -3.19 4.62
C PHE A 91 -15.67 -4.03 5.52
N GLY A 92 -16.69 -4.67 4.95
CA GLY A 92 -17.74 -5.36 5.70
C GLY A 92 -18.97 -4.49 6.00
N THR A 93 -19.73 -4.89 7.02
CA THR A 93 -21.02 -4.25 7.38
C THR A 93 -21.07 -3.90 8.88
N GLY A 94 -21.96 -2.97 9.22
CA GLY A 94 -22.19 -2.54 10.60
C GLY A 94 -21.15 -1.52 11.12
N PRO A 95 -21.31 -1.09 12.39
CA PRO A 95 -20.47 -0.06 13.00
C PRO A 95 -19.02 -0.51 13.20
N ASP A 96 -18.79 -1.82 13.29
CA ASP A 96 -17.47 -2.42 13.49
C ASP A 96 -16.81 -2.81 12.16
N ALA A 97 -17.23 -2.27 11.02
CA ALA A 97 -16.55 -2.54 9.75
C ALA A 97 -15.09 -2.07 9.85
N PRO A 98 -14.05 -2.93 9.73
CA PRO A 98 -12.66 -2.50 9.84
C PRO A 98 -12.22 -1.62 8.67
N TRP A 99 -11.11 -0.92 8.85
CA TRP A 99 -10.41 -0.23 7.76
C TRP A 99 -9.55 -1.21 6.96
N GLU A 100 -9.62 -1.05 5.65
CA GLU A 100 -8.95 -1.88 4.65
C GLU A 100 -8.18 -0.96 3.70
N VAL A 101 -6.90 -1.23 3.51
CA VAL A 101 -6.06 -0.53 2.54
C VAL A 101 -6.45 -0.96 1.14
N VAL A 102 -6.69 0.02 0.27
CA VAL A 102 -7.09 -0.23 -1.13
C VAL A 102 -6.13 0.38 -2.14
N GLY A 103 -5.16 1.18 -1.71
CA GLY A 103 -4.18 1.79 -2.61
C GLY A 103 -3.51 3.02 -2.01
N THR A 104 -2.80 3.77 -2.84
CA THR A 104 -2.35 5.13 -2.53
C THR A 104 -2.98 6.15 -3.46
N ASP A 105 -3.20 7.35 -2.93
CA ASP A 105 -3.44 8.55 -3.75
C ASP A 105 -2.05 9.08 -4.15
N ASP A 106 -1.68 8.81 -5.40
CA ASP A 106 -0.36 9.14 -5.93
C ASP A 106 -0.17 10.65 -6.10
N THR A 107 1.04 11.14 -5.84
CA THR A 107 1.39 12.56 -5.92
C THR A 107 2.58 12.76 -6.87
N THR A 108 3.78 12.98 -6.36
CA THR A 108 5.01 13.11 -7.17
C THR A 108 5.59 11.77 -7.61
N PHE A 109 5.01 10.66 -7.16
CA PHE A 109 5.43 9.31 -7.51
C PHE A 109 4.18 8.45 -7.66
N SER A 110 4.00 7.87 -8.84
CA SER A 110 2.79 7.14 -9.21
C SER A 110 3.07 5.75 -9.77
N LEU A 111 2.09 4.86 -9.59
CA LEU A 111 2.03 3.51 -10.14
C LEU A 111 0.71 3.37 -10.90
N THR A 112 0.75 3.65 -12.20
CA THR A 112 -0.45 3.67 -13.06
C THR A 112 -0.60 2.43 -13.94
N THR A 113 0.48 1.65 -14.06
CA THR A 113 0.51 0.40 -14.81
C THR A 113 0.98 -0.71 -13.90
N PRO A 114 0.23 -1.82 -13.80
CA PRO A 114 -1.14 -2.01 -14.30
C PRO A 114 -2.15 -1.11 -13.56
N ARG A 115 -3.35 -0.98 -14.13
CA ARG A 115 -4.45 -0.27 -13.46
C ARG A 115 -4.91 -1.03 -12.22
N TYR A 116 -5.46 -0.30 -11.26
CA TYR A 116 -6.09 -0.88 -10.09
C TYR A 116 -7.15 -1.93 -10.46
N GLY A 117 -7.10 -3.09 -9.79
CA GLY A 117 -8.00 -4.22 -10.02
C GLY A 117 -7.72 -5.01 -11.31
N ALA A 118 -6.67 -4.68 -12.07
CA ALA A 118 -6.34 -5.40 -13.30
C ALA A 118 -5.99 -6.87 -13.02
N VAL A 119 -6.33 -7.74 -13.97
CA VAL A 119 -5.86 -9.12 -13.98
C VAL A 119 -4.49 -9.18 -14.64
N VAL A 120 -3.51 -9.80 -13.98
CA VAL A 120 -2.12 -9.86 -14.43
C VAL A 120 -1.58 -11.29 -14.42
N SER A 121 -0.51 -11.53 -15.16
CA SER A 121 0.29 -12.76 -15.09
C SER A 121 1.73 -12.43 -14.66
N SER A 122 2.51 -13.47 -14.33
CA SER A 122 3.94 -13.34 -14.08
C SER A 122 4.71 -13.72 -15.35
N PRO A 123 5.66 -12.90 -15.82
CA PRO A 123 6.07 -11.61 -15.27
C PRO A 123 5.08 -10.48 -15.56
N VAL A 124 5.00 -9.49 -14.66
CA VAL A 124 4.12 -8.31 -14.80
C VAL A 124 4.95 -7.07 -15.14
N LYS A 125 4.46 -6.26 -16.09
CA LYS A 125 4.99 -4.91 -16.33
C LYS A 125 4.35 -3.92 -15.35
N VAL A 126 5.19 -3.20 -14.62
CA VAL A 126 4.82 -2.17 -13.66
C VAL A 126 5.39 -0.83 -14.11
N GLY A 127 4.70 0.28 -13.87
CA GLY A 127 5.20 1.60 -14.22
C GLY A 127 4.28 2.74 -13.82
N GLY A 128 4.76 3.95 -14.03
CA GLY A 128 4.05 5.18 -13.74
C GLY A 128 4.93 6.38 -13.99
N ARG A 129 4.79 7.43 -13.18
CA ARG A 129 5.57 8.67 -13.30
C ARG A 129 6.19 9.08 -11.98
N ILE A 130 7.31 9.77 -12.05
CA ILE A 130 8.04 10.26 -10.87
C ILE A 130 8.61 11.65 -11.13
N THR A 131 8.58 12.50 -10.13
CA THR A 131 9.28 13.79 -10.10
C THR A 131 10.41 13.72 -9.10
N GLY A 132 11.66 13.94 -9.50
CA GLY A 132 12.85 13.76 -8.66
C GLY A 132 14.12 13.96 -9.46
N VAL A 133 15.30 13.83 -8.86
CA VAL A 133 16.56 14.07 -9.59
C VAL A 133 17.14 12.77 -10.12
N ASP A 134 17.49 11.85 -9.22
CA ASP A 134 18.11 10.56 -9.53
C ASP A 134 17.51 9.46 -8.64
N GLU A 135 16.29 9.05 -8.95
CA GLU A 135 15.54 8.11 -8.14
C GLU A 135 15.92 6.68 -8.51
N SER A 136 16.19 5.88 -7.48
CA SER A 136 16.39 4.44 -7.60
C SER A 136 15.10 3.74 -7.18
N ILE A 137 14.28 3.35 -8.17
CA ILE A 137 12.98 2.73 -7.92
C ILE A 137 13.16 1.22 -7.69
N ARG A 138 12.68 0.75 -6.54
CA ARG A 138 12.52 -0.67 -6.23
C ARG A 138 11.04 -1.04 -6.34
N VAL A 139 10.76 -2.12 -7.06
CA VAL A 139 9.40 -2.67 -7.19
C VAL A 139 9.32 -4.02 -6.48
N ARG A 140 8.30 -4.21 -5.65
CA ARG A 140 8.01 -5.46 -4.95
C ARG A 140 6.57 -5.90 -5.21
N VAL A 141 6.37 -7.21 -5.28
CA VAL A 141 5.04 -7.84 -5.30
C VAL A 141 4.81 -8.49 -3.94
N ARG A 142 3.69 -8.20 -3.29
CA ARG A 142 3.29 -8.80 -2.01
C ARG A 142 1.86 -9.34 -2.10
N ALA A 143 1.47 -10.15 -1.12
CA ALA A 143 0.08 -10.56 -0.93
C ALA A 143 -0.18 -10.77 0.56
N THR A 144 -1.44 -10.62 0.98
CA THR A 144 -1.85 -10.90 2.36
C THR A 144 -1.40 -12.29 2.81
N GLY A 145 -0.82 -12.35 4.02
CA GLY A 145 -0.25 -13.57 4.60
C GLY A 145 1.15 -13.95 4.08
N SER A 146 1.77 -13.20 3.16
CA SER A 146 3.17 -13.44 2.80
C SER A 146 4.12 -12.84 3.84
N THR A 147 5.15 -13.59 4.25
CA THR A 147 6.19 -13.13 5.20
C THR A 147 7.21 -12.19 4.55
N GLY A 148 7.26 -12.16 3.22
CA GLY A 148 8.14 -11.30 2.43
C GLY A 148 7.59 -11.02 1.03
N PRO A 149 8.36 -10.33 0.17
CA PRO A 149 8.01 -10.14 -1.23
C PRO A 149 7.93 -11.47 -1.99
N LEU A 150 6.92 -11.61 -2.83
CA LEU A 150 6.71 -12.74 -3.75
C LEU A 150 7.60 -12.66 -5.00
N GLY A 151 8.13 -11.48 -5.26
CA GLY A 151 9.06 -11.15 -6.32
C GLY A 151 9.44 -9.68 -6.22
N GLU A 152 10.61 -9.33 -6.72
CA GLU A 152 11.08 -7.96 -6.71
C GLU A 152 11.95 -7.65 -7.93
N ARG A 153 12.00 -6.37 -8.26
CA ARG A 153 12.93 -5.81 -9.23
C ARG A 153 13.54 -4.55 -8.65
N CYS A 154 14.85 -4.54 -8.61
CA CYS A 154 15.65 -3.36 -8.38
C CYS A 154 16.63 -3.18 -9.54
N CYS A 155 17.21 -2.03 -9.78
CA CYS A 155 16.83 -0.71 -9.30
C CYS A 155 16.64 0.14 -10.55
N VAL A 156 15.42 0.59 -10.81
CA VAL A 156 15.10 1.31 -12.04
C VAL A 156 15.40 2.78 -11.82
N SER A 157 16.40 3.29 -12.55
CA SER A 157 16.72 4.71 -12.57
C SER A 157 15.61 5.49 -13.25
N ALA A 158 15.12 6.53 -12.59
CA ALA A 158 14.20 7.50 -13.15
C ALA A 158 14.40 8.86 -12.48
N GLY A 159 14.14 9.94 -13.19
CA GLY A 159 14.41 11.29 -12.71
C GLY A 159 13.98 12.32 -13.73
N GLY A 160 13.82 13.56 -13.29
CA GLY A 160 13.20 14.66 -14.03
C GLY A 160 11.87 15.08 -13.45
N ASP A 161 11.18 15.96 -14.17
CA ASP A 161 9.82 16.39 -13.87
C ASP A 161 8.81 15.46 -14.54
N ASP A 162 7.92 14.87 -13.75
CA ASP A 162 6.87 13.94 -14.20
C ASP A 162 7.36 12.86 -15.21
N ALA A 163 8.57 12.35 -14.97
CA ALA A 163 9.27 11.44 -15.86
C ALA A 163 8.68 10.03 -15.80
N PRO A 164 8.55 9.32 -16.94
CA PRO A 164 8.03 7.96 -16.95
C PRO A 164 9.06 6.97 -16.40
N TRP A 165 8.56 5.94 -15.71
CA TRP A 165 9.37 4.80 -15.28
C TRP A 165 8.63 3.48 -15.54
N SER A 166 9.38 2.40 -15.77
CA SER A 166 8.79 1.06 -15.84
C SER A 166 9.77 -0.04 -15.47
N ALA A 167 9.23 -1.15 -14.98
CA ALA A 167 9.95 -2.36 -14.60
C ALA A 167 9.15 -3.59 -15.02
N THR A 168 9.83 -4.70 -15.26
CA THR A 168 9.19 -6.02 -15.37
C THR A 168 9.58 -6.85 -14.16
N VAL A 169 8.59 -7.39 -13.45
CA VAL A 169 8.79 -8.15 -12.21
C VAL A 169 8.28 -9.56 -12.39
N THR A 170 9.17 -10.53 -12.19
CA THR A 170 8.80 -11.95 -12.09
C THR A 170 8.53 -12.29 -10.62
N PHE A 171 7.43 -12.97 -10.36
CA PHE A 171 7.02 -13.39 -9.02
C PHE A 171 6.34 -14.77 -9.05
N ARG A 172 6.13 -15.36 -7.87
CA ARG A 172 5.38 -16.62 -7.72
C ARG A 172 4.26 -16.45 -6.70
N ALA A 173 3.03 -16.80 -7.08
CA ALA A 173 1.86 -16.81 -6.22
C ALA A 173 0.80 -17.79 -6.74
N ALA A 174 -0.12 -18.21 -5.88
CA ALA A 174 -1.25 -19.04 -6.30
C ALA A 174 -2.22 -18.23 -7.21
N PRO A 175 -2.75 -18.82 -8.29
CA PRO A 175 -3.73 -18.17 -9.17
C PRO A 175 -4.94 -17.59 -8.43
N GLY A 176 -5.54 -16.54 -8.98
CA GLY A 176 -6.74 -15.91 -8.42
C GLY A 176 -6.53 -15.02 -7.18
N ARG A 177 -5.34 -15.01 -6.60
CA ARG A 177 -4.98 -14.18 -5.43
C ARG A 177 -4.92 -12.69 -5.78
N THR A 178 -5.29 -11.87 -4.80
CA THR A 178 -4.98 -10.44 -4.81
C THR A 178 -3.51 -10.22 -4.51
N LEU A 179 -2.87 -9.33 -5.27
CA LEU A 179 -1.50 -8.91 -5.08
C LEU A 179 -1.43 -7.39 -4.86
N THR A 180 -0.50 -6.97 -4.01
CA THR A 180 -0.10 -5.58 -3.84
C THR A 180 1.19 -5.36 -4.62
N LEU A 181 1.14 -4.51 -5.64
CA LEU A 181 2.34 -4.00 -6.30
C LEU A 181 2.78 -2.74 -5.57
N VAL A 182 4.06 -2.67 -5.23
CA VAL A 182 4.64 -1.60 -4.42
C VAL A 182 5.84 -1.06 -5.17
N ALA A 183 5.88 0.25 -5.40
CA ALA A 183 7.08 0.93 -5.89
C ALA A 183 7.55 1.92 -4.82
N SER A 184 8.85 1.89 -4.51
CA SER A 184 9.47 2.73 -3.48
C SER A 184 10.79 3.32 -3.96
N THR A 185 11.12 4.49 -3.45
CA THR A 185 12.43 5.14 -3.63
C THR A 185 12.83 5.93 -2.38
N GLY A 186 14.10 6.27 -2.28
CA GLY A 186 14.74 6.88 -1.11
C GLY A 186 16.25 6.65 -1.14
N GLY A 187 16.89 6.78 0.00
CA GLY A 187 18.33 6.57 0.20
C GLY A 187 19.14 7.83 0.50
N HIS A 188 18.49 9.00 0.59
CA HIS A 188 19.14 10.26 0.98
C HIS A 188 18.98 10.52 2.48
N VAL A 189 17.74 10.47 2.96
CA VAL A 189 17.33 10.77 4.35
C VAL A 189 16.84 9.52 5.08
N ALA A 190 16.19 8.60 4.36
CA ALA A 190 15.65 7.34 4.87
C ALA A 190 15.75 6.24 3.80
N GLU A 191 15.63 4.94 4.18
CA GLU A 191 15.63 3.86 3.17
C GLU A 191 14.48 4.05 2.17
N VAL A 192 13.32 4.46 2.68
CA VAL A 192 12.15 4.80 1.88
C VAL A 192 11.69 6.20 2.24
N GLU A 193 11.75 7.07 1.25
CA GLU A 193 11.27 8.45 1.36
C GLU A 193 9.92 8.61 0.68
N ARG A 194 9.66 7.83 -0.38
CA ARG A 194 8.39 7.87 -1.12
C ARG A 194 8.01 6.48 -1.60
N PHE A 195 6.71 6.19 -1.58
CA PHE A 195 6.18 4.96 -2.16
C PHE A 195 4.75 5.12 -2.68
N THR A 196 4.38 4.21 -3.57
CA THR A 196 3.04 4.08 -4.16
C THR A 196 2.68 2.61 -4.25
N VAL A 197 1.38 2.30 -4.09
CA VAL A 197 0.87 0.92 -4.14
C VAL A 197 -0.39 0.83 -5.00
N THR A 198 -0.52 -0.28 -5.71
CA THR A 198 -1.77 -0.64 -6.39
C THR A 198 -2.13 -2.10 -6.16
N GLY A 199 -3.43 -2.37 -6.23
CA GLY A 199 -4.01 -3.70 -6.16
C GLY A 199 -4.22 -4.33 -7.52
N VAL A 200 -3.87 -5.60 -7.68
CA VAL A 200 -4.15 -6.40 -8.88
C VAL A 200 -4.60 -7.82 -8.52
N ARG A 201 -5.16 -8.54 -9.49
CA ARG A 201 -5.54 -9.96 -9.34
C ARG A 201 -4.65 -10.83 -10.21
N LEU A 202 -4.10 -11.90 -9.67
CA LEU A 202 -3.37 -12.88 -10.48
C LEU A 202 -4.37 -13.68 -11.33
N ALA A 203 -4.06 -13.87 -12.61
CA ALA A 203 -4.80 -14.73 -13.52
C ALA A 203 -5.00 -16.13 -12.90
N GLY A 204 -6.20 -16.68 -13.09
CA GLY A 204 -6.62 -18.01 -12.65
C GLY A 204 -6.04 -19.10 -13.53
#